data_AF-A0A6N4H3J7-F1
#
_entry.id   AF-A0A6N4H3J7-F1
#
_cell.length_a   1.000
_cell.length_b   1.000
_cell.length_c   1.000
_cell.angle_alpha   90.00
_cell.angle_beta   90.00
_cell.angle_gamma   90.00
#
_symmetry.space_group_name_H-M   'P 1'
#
loop_
_entity.id
_entity.type
_entity.pdbx_description
1 polymer ?
#
loop_
_entity_poly.entity_id
_entity_poly.type
_entity_poly.pdbx_seq_one_letter_code
_entity_poly.pdbx_strand_id
1 'polypeptide(L)'
;MTIKTCKFRIGDVYLFHATDPGCESGTSLWGIVNDRDADGRICLETSSADLKKYNHWTFLPAEYLFCRLSTREELRDFSFNLNRN
;
A
#
# COMPACT_ATOMS: atom_id res chain seq x y z
N MET A 1 -9.56 1.46 7.39
CA MET A 1 -9.11 1.22 8.79
C MET A 1 -7.88 2.07 9.06
N THR A 2 -7.44 2.30 10.31
CA THR A 2 -6.21 3.07 10.57
C THR A 2 -4.96 2.20 10.53
N ILE A 3 -3.85 2.74 10.04
CA ILE A 3 -2.57 2.02 9.94
C ILE A 3 -2.10 1.50 11.30
N LYS A 4 -2.28 2.27 12.37
CA LYS A 4 -1.86 1.88 13.73
C LYS A 4 -2.51 0.60 14.23
N THR A 5 -3.75 0.33 13.84
CA THR A 5 -4.54 -0.83 14.28
C THR A 5 -4.56 -1.95 13.23
N CYS A 6 -3.98 -1.72 12.06
CA CYS A 6 -3.94 -2.71 11.00
C CYS A 6 -2.89 -3.77 11.28
N LYS A 7 -3.31 -5.03 11.23
CA LYS A 7 -2.42 -6.19 11.24
C LYS A 7 -2.06 -6.51 9.80
N PHE A 8 -0.96 -5.93 9.34
CA PHE A 8 -0.47 -6.17 7.98
C PHE A 8 0.00 -7.61 7.83
N ARG A 9 -0.27 -8.17 6.67
CA ARG A 9 0.29 -9.44 6.20
C ARG A 9 1.39 -9.15 5.21
N ILE A 10 2.54 -9.76 5.43
CA ILE A 10 3.69 -9.63 4.52
C ILE A 10 3.33 -10.26 3.18
N GLY A 11 3.63 -9.55 2.08
CA GLY A 11 3.33 -9.96 0.71
C GLY A 11 1.94 -9.56 0.21
N ASP A 12 1.04 -9.09 1.08
CA ASP A 12 -0.28 -8.63 0.67
C ASP A 12 -0.25 -7.16 0.18
N VAL A 13 -1.09 -6.84 -0.80
CA VAL A 13 -1.25 -5.47 -1.32
C VAL A 13 -2.28 -4.72 -0.50
N TYR A 14 -1.87 -3.58 0.04
CA TYR A 14 -2.72 -2.64 0.75
C TYR A 14 -2.80 -1.31 -0.01
N LEU A 15 -3.94 -0.64 0.15
CA LEU A 15 -4.13 0.74 -0.25
C LEU A 15 -3.98 1.61 0.98
N PHE A 16 -3.22 2.70 0.85
CA PHE A 16 -2.93 3.66 1.91
C PHE A 16 -3.45 5.03 1.50
N HIS A 17 -4.09 5.74 2.44
CA HIS A 17 -4.57 7.09 2.21
C HIS A 17 -4.32 8.00 3.42
N ALA A 18 -4.03 9.27 3.16
CA ALA A 18 -3.79 10.26 4.22
C ALA A 18 -5.09 10.66 4.95
N THR A 19 -6.12 11.05 4.19
CA THR A 19 -7.35 11.64 4.75
C THR A 19 -8.61 10.78 4.60
N ASP A 20 -8.74 9.99 3.52
CA ASP A 20 -9.91 9.16 3.25
C ASP A 20 -9.84 7.77 3.92
N PRO A 21 -10.76 7.44 4.85
CA PRO A 21 -10.85 6.13 5.46
C PRO A 21 -11.26 5.01 4.48
N GLY A 22 -11.90 5.35 3.37
CA GLY A 22 -12.32 4.43 2.31
C GLY A 22 -11.15 3.85 1.53
N CYS A 23 -10.03 4.58 1.49
CA CYS A 23 -8.85 4.25 0.69
C CYS A 23 -9.27 3.94 -0.75
N GLU A 24 -9.90 4.93 -1.40
CA GLU A 24 -10.28 4.84 -2.81
C GLU A 24 -9.04 4.57 -3.68
N SER A 25 -9.15 3.60 -4.57
CA SER A 25 -8.05 3.09 -5.39
C SER A 25 -7.42 4.13 -6.30
N GLY A 26 -8.19 5.12 -6.78
CA GLY A 26 -7.70 6.16 -7.67
C GLY A 26 -6.87 7.25 -6.99
N THR A 27 -6.95 7.39 -5.67
CA THR A 27 -6.24 8.43 -4.89
C THR A 27 -5.31 7.85 -3.83
N SER A 28 -5.35 6.54 -3.63
CA SER A 28 -4.53 5.84 -2.63
C SER A 28 -3.18 5.44 -3.19
N LEU A 29 -2.19 5.37 -2.29
CA LEU A 29 -0.94 4.69 -2.55
C LEU A 29 -1.14 3.19 -2.40
N TRP A 30 -0.81 2.43 -3.43
CA TRP A 30 -0.79 0.98 -3.41
C TRP A 30 0.56 0.50 -2.92
N GLY A 31 0.60 -0.55 -2.10
CA GLY A 31 1.87 -1.09 -1.63
C GLY A 31 1.80 -2.54 -1.17
N ILE A 32 2.79 -3.33 -1.59
CA ILE A 32 3.08 -4.65 -1.02
C ILE A 32 3.83 -4.43 0.29
N VAL A 33 3.28 -4.91 1.39
CA VAL A 33 3.94 -4.80 2.70
C VAL A 33 5.04 -5.85 2.83
N ASN A 34 6.26 -5.42 3.12
CA ASN A 34 7.39 -6.32 3.37
C ASN A 34 7.62 -6.54 4.88
N ASP A 35 7.76 -5.44 5.63
CA ASP A 35 8.10 -5.52 7.05
C ASP A 35 7.68 -4.24 7.78
N ARG A 36 7.83 -4.25 9.11
CA ARG A 36 7.63 -3.10 9.98
C ARG A 36 8.88 -2.88 10.84
N ASP A 37 9.44 -1.68 10.81
CA ASP A 37 10.65 -1.39 11.61
C ASP A 37 10.33 -1.23 13.11
N ALA A 38 11.38 -1.03 13.91
CA ALA A 38 11.29 -0.84 15.36
C ALA A 38 10.48 0.39 15.80
N ASP A 39 10.42 1.44 14.97
CA ASP A 39 9.60 2.65 15.16
C ASP A 39 8.15 2.45 14.68
N GLY A 40 7.82 1.25 14.20
CA GLY A 40 6.50 0.92 13.70
C GLY A 40 6.21 1.48 12.31
N ARG A 41 7.23 1.89 11.55
CA ARG A 41 7.09 2.34 10.16
C ARG A 41 6.96 1.15 9.22
N ILE A 42 6.08 1.27 8.24
CA ILE A 42 5.82 0.19 7.28
C ILE A 42 6.82 0.29 6.15
N CYS A 43 7.53 -0.80 5.89
CA CYS A 43 8.36 -0.96 4.71
C CYS A 43 7.53 -1.62 3.61
N LEU A 44 7.43 -0.95 2.48
CA LEU A 44 6.78 -1.44 1.27
C LEU A 44 7.84 -1.99 0.34
N GLU A 45 7.69 -3.26 -0.04
CA GLU A 45 8.55 -3.90 -1.04
C GLU A 45 8.44 -3.17 -2.38
N THR A 46 7.20 -2.91 -2.77
CA THR A 46 6.83 -2.24 -4.01
C THR A 46 5.63 -1.36 -3.73
N SER A 47 5.68 -0.10 -4.17
CA SER A 47 4.59 0.86 -4.01
C SER A 47 4.33 1.65 -5.29
N SER A 48 3.09 2.09 -5.49
CA SER A 48 2.69 2.91 -6.64
C SER A 48 1.45 3.74 -6.32
N ALA A 49 1.43 5.00 -6.73
CA ALA A 49 0.25 5.87 -6.58
C ALA A 49 -0.60 5.92 -7.86
N ASP A 50 -0.04 5.51 -9.01
CA ASP A 50 -0.65 5.66 -10.32
C ASP A 50 -0.71 4.35 -11.14
N LEU A 51 -0.24 3.24 -10.56
CA LEU A 51 -0.06 1.93 -11.21
C LEU A 51 0.80 1.99 -12.49
N LYS A 52 1.59 3.05 -12.65
CA LYS A 52 2.47 3.25 -13.81
C LYS A 52 3.91 3.34 -13.38
N LYS A 53 4.17 4.03 -12.27
CA LYS A 53 5.49 4.15 -11.65
C LYS A 53 5.51 3.36 -10.37
N TYR A 54 6.52 2.52 -10.25
CA TYR A 54 6.73 1.68 -9.08
C TYR A 54 7.99 2.12 -8.37
N ASN A 55 7.88 2.29 -7.06
CA ASN A 55 9.01 2.51 -6.17
C ASN A 55 9.23 1.23 -5.37
N HIS A 56 10.49 0.84 -5.18
CA HIS A 56 10.84 -0.36 -4.42
C HIS A 56 11.51 0.01 -3.11
N TRP A 57 11.32 -0.82 -2.08
CA TRP A 57 11.97 -0.69 -0.77
C TRP A 57 11.76 0.69 -0.16
N THR A 58 10.51 1.14 -0.13
CA THR A 58 10.14 2.47 0.37
C THR A 58 9.43 2.39 1.70
N PHE A 59 9.73 3.34 2.59
CA PHE A 59 8.95 3.49 3.82
C PHE A 59 7.67 4.26 3.53
N LEU A 60 6.56 3.79 4.09
CA LEU A 60 5.30 4.51 4.04
C LEU A 60 5.44 5.85 4.76
N PRO A 61 5.18 6.99 4.09
CA PRO A 61 5.25 8.30 4.73
C PRO A 61 4.25 8.40 5.90
N ALA A 62 4.63 9.15 6.94
CA ALA A 62 3.82 9.29 8.16
C ALA A 62 2.48 10.03 7.94
N GLU A 63 2.31 10.70 6.80
CA GLU A 63 1.07 11.37 6.40
C GLU A 63 -0.06 10.39 6.08
N TYR A 64 0.26 9.14 5.74
CA TYR A 64 -0.74 8.10 5.53
C TYR A 64 -1.27 7.64 6.90
N LEU A 65 -2.57 7.81 7.11
CA LEU A 65 -3.25 7.47 8.37
C LEU A 65 -4.15 6.25 8.23
N PHE A 66 -4.73 6.08 7.04
CA PHE A 66 -5.68 5.02 6.73
C PHE A 66 -5.06 4.00 5.79
N CYS A 67 -5.50 2.77 5.96
CA CYS A 67 -5.20 1.68 5.05
C CYS A 67 -6.40 0.76 4.88
N ARG A 68 -6.38 -0.03 3.81
CA ARG A 68 -7.32 -1.12 3.53
C ARG A 68 -6.60 -2.22 2.75
N LEU A 69 -6.97 -3.48 2.99
CA LEU A 69 -6.52 -4.58 2.13
C LEU A 69 -7.17 -4.45 0.75
N SER A 70 -6.38 -4.59 -0.31
CA SER A 70 -6.90 -4.60 -1.67
C SER A 70 -7.99 -5.67 -1.86
N THR A 71 -8.97 -5.38 -2.71
CA THR A 71 -9.88 -6.41 -3.20
C THR A 71 -9.15 -7.33 -4.18
N ARG A 72 -9.78 -8.46 -4.53
CA ARG A 72 -9.20 -9.38 -5.52
C ARG A 72 -9.07 -8.76 -6.92
N GLU A 73 -9.97 -7.85 -7.27
CA GLU A 73 -9.93 -7.12 -8.55
C GLU A 73 -8.76 -6.13 -8.55
N GLU A 74 -8.66 -5.34 -7.48
CA GLU A 74 -7.56 -4.40 -7.26
C GLU A 74 -6.19 -5.09 -7.27
N LEU A 75 -6.06 -6.23 -6.58
CA LEU A 75 -4.83 -7.01 -6.60
C LEU A 75 -4.45 -7.45 -8.02
N ARG A 76 -5.44 -7.88 -8.84
CA ARG A 76 -5.19 -8.26 -10.23
C ARG A 76 -4.72 -7.06 -11.05
N ASP A 77 -5.32 -5.89 -10.86
CA ASP A 77 -4.90 -4.67 -11.55
C ASP A 77 -3.48 -4.27 -11.15
N PHE A 78 -3.15 -4.33 -9.87
CA PHE A 78 -1.81 -4.03 -9.37
C PHE A 78 -0.77 -5.00 -9.97
N SER A 79 -1.01 -6.32 -9.89
CA SER A 79 -0.11 -7.33 -10.44
C SER A 79 0.02 -7.25 -11.96
N PHE A 80 -1.08 -6.96 -12.67
CA PHE A 80 -1.06 -6.83 -14.12
C PHE A 80 -0.20 -5.64 -14.56
N ASN A 81 -0.35 -4.49 -13.90
CA ASN A 81 0.44 -3.31 -14.22
C ASN A 81 1.90 -3.41 -13.74
N LEU A 82 2.17 -4.12 -12.64
CA LEU A 82 3.53 -4.36 -12.15
C LEU A 82 4.34 -5.20 -13.14
N ASN A 83 3.75 -6.25 -13.73
CA ASN A 83 4.43 -7.11 -14.71
C ASN A 83 4.69 -6.42 -16.08
N ARG A 84 4.21 -5.19 -16.28
CA ARG A 84 4.41 -4.41 -17.52
C ARG A 84 5.52 -3.37 -17.43
N ASN A 85 6.06 -3.13 -16.23
CA ASN A 85 7.26 -2.31 -16.01
C ASN A 85 8.51 -3.18 -15.92
#